data_AF-A0A3S3QPX1-F1
#
_entry.id   AF-A0A3S3QPX1-F1
#
_cell.length_a   1.000
_cell.length_b   1.000
_cell.length_c   1.000
_cell.angle_alpha   90.00
_cell.angle_beta   90.00
_cell.angle_gamma   90.00
#
_symmetry.space_group_name_H-M   'P 1'
#
loop_
_entity.id
_entity.type
_entity.pdbx_description
1 polymer ?
#
loop_
_entity_poly.entity_id
_entity_poly.type
_entity_poly.pdbx_seq_one_letter_code
_entity_poly.pdbx_strand_id
1 'polypeptide(L)'
;MAYVLVTENLYDKAFIEEWCYGFAAFRRRLLGEEDGILRTPFWAESICGVPAVTIERLAREFAAAAPAAAALSWTGVAQVPNAMHATQAIQALNALVGSFDAPGGPSLIGKRKLSSAWGDNQPKPPNNTEKFKLNSSKLWKGWIPAYFEKDVQAGRLKAMLCYFGNPVMSNSSEPSMRRAMEQLEFSCAIDCFMSNTTELCDVILPDCTYLEQSRVISDWMYESFISLGQKAIAPMYDSRSVVAIFTGLAERLGFGEYFPWQSEEEYMTNQLCGQEITLDELYEKAIC
;
A
#
# COMPACT_ATOMS: atom_id res chain seq x y z
N MET A 1 -5.18 -24.33 12.37
CA MET A 1 -5.26 -24.89 10.99
C MET A 1 -3.96 -25.55 10.57
N ALA A 2 -2.84 -24.83 10.44
CA ALA A 2 -1.55 -25.42 10.01
C ALA A 2 -1.13 -26.68 10.79
N TYR A 3 -1.39 -26.72 12.12
CA TYR A 3 -1.12 -27.90 12.94
C TYR A 3 -1.81 -29.15 12.38
N VAL A 4 -3.12 -29.06 12.11
CA VAL A 4 -3.94 -30.15 11.55
C VAL A 4 -3.40 -30.57 10.19
N LEU A 5 -3.12 -29.61 9.29
CA LEU A 5 -2.57 -29.90 7.96
C LEU A 5 -1.28 -30.71 8.04
N VAL A 6 -0.36 -30.32 8.92
CA VAL A 6 0.95 -30.96 9.06
C VAL A 6 0.85 -32.31 9.76
N THR A 7 0.08 -32.43 10.85
CA THR A 7 -0.03 -33.69 11.61
C THR A 7 -0.84 -34.75 10.88
N GLU A 8 -1.84 -34.36 10.08
CA GLU A 8 -2.65 -35.27 9.27
C GLU A 8 -2.07 -35.52 7.88
N ASN A 9 -0.90 -34.94 7.54
CA ASN A 9 -0.26 -35.05 6.22
C ASN A 9 -1.14 -34.55 5.05
N LEU A 10 -1.93 -33.50 5.27
CA LEU A 10 -2.85 -32.92 4.28
C LEU A 10 -2.24 -31.76 3.46
N TYR A 11 -0.94 -31.48 3.64
CA TYR A 11 -0.24 -30.39 2.96
C TYR A 11 0.46 -30.89 1.69
N ASP A 12 0.65 -30.01 0.70
CA ASP A 12 1.36 -30.30 -0.54
C ASP A 12 2.87 -30.42 -0.29
N LYS A 13 3.36 -31.65 -0.18
CA LYS A 13 4.77 -31.95 0.09
C LYS A 13 5.69 -31.51 -1.04
N ALA A 14 5.24 -31.66 -2.29
CA ALA A 14 6.06 -31.31 -3.46
C ALA A 14 6.23 -29.79 -3.54
N PHE A 15 5.16 -29.03 -3.31
CA PHE A 15 5.24 -27.57 -3.26
C PHE A 15 6.15 -27.08 -2.14
N ILE A 16 6.05 -27.69 -0.95
CA ILE A 16 6.92 -27.33 0.19
C ILE A 16 8.39 -27.64 -0.10
N GLU A 17 8.71 -28.75 -0.77
CA GLU A 17 10.08 -29.14 -1.08
C GLU A 17 10.71 -28.25 -2.16
N GLU A 18 9.95 -27.95 -3.22
CA GLU A 18 10.45 -27.20 -4.37
C GLU A 18 10.47 -25.67 -4.14
N TRP A 19 9.41 -25.12 -3.51
CA TRP A 19 9.16 -23.68 -3.51
C TRP A 19 9.27 -23.01 -2.14
N CYS A 20 9.47 -23.77 -1.06
CA CYS A 20 9.55 -23.24 0.29
C CYS A 20 10.90 -23.51 0.95
N TYR A 21 11.26 -22.67 1.91
CA TYR A 21 12.39 -22.91 2.81
C TYR A 21 11.95 -22.79 4.26
N GLY A 22 12.73 -23.40 5.17
CA GLY A 22 12.47 -23.28 6.62
C GLY A 22 11.29 -24.10 7.15
N PHE A 23 10.67 -24.97 6.34
CA PHE A 23 9.54 -25.81 6.77
C PHE A 23 9.85 -26.68 8.00
N ALA A 24 11.07 -27.23 8.09
CA ALA A 24 11.49 -28.00 9.26
C ALA A 24 11.43 -27.18 10.56
N ALA A 25 11.94 -25.95 10.54
CA ALA A 25 11.88 -25.05 11.70
C ALA A 25 10.42 -24.64 12.02
N PHE A 26 9.63 -24.31 10.98
CA PHE A 26 8.21 -24.02 11.14
C PHE A 26 7.45 -25.19 11.79
N ARG A 27 7.72 -26.43 11.38
CA ARG A 27 7.12 -27.63 11.95
C ARG A 27 7.51 -27.82 13.42
N ARG A 28 8.79 -27.66 13.78
CA ARG A 28 9.22 -27.75 15.19
C ARG A 28 8.51 -26.74 16.07
N ARG A 29 8.42 -25.49 15.59
CA ARG A 29 7.65 -24.42 16.25
C ARG A 29 6.17 -24.81 16.42
N LEU A 30 5.53 -25.29 15.36
CA LEU A 30 4.13 -25.70 15.35
C LEU A 30 3.83 -26.83 16.36
N LEU A 31 4.76 -27.78 16.48
CA LEU A 31 4.66 -28.94 17.38
C LEU A 31 5.20 -28.68 18.79
N GLY A 32 5.63 -27.45 19.09
CA GLY A 32 6.11 -27.08 20.43
C GLY A 32 7.48 -27.63 20.79
N GLU A 33 8.25 -28.15 19.84
CA GLU A 33 9.60 -28.69 20.09
C GLU A 33 10.58 -27.59 20.55
N GLU A 34 10.30 -26.33 20.24
CA GLU A 34 11.18 -25.19 20.57
C GLU A 34 10.85 -24.51 21.90
N ASP A 35 9.60 -24.57 22.36
CA ASP A 35 9.14 -23.84 23.56
C ASP A 35 8.12 -24.58 24.43
N GLY A 36 7.86 -25.86 24.15
CA GLY A 36 6.94 -26.71 24.90
C GLY A 36 5.45 -26.47 24.64
N ILE A 37 5.08 -25.57 23.72
CA ILE A 37 3.67 -25.22 23.47
C ILE A 37 3.20 -25.86 22.16
N LEU A 38 2.32 -26.86 22.20
CA LEU A 38 1.71 -27.39 20.98
C LEU A 38 0.64 -26.42 20.45
N ARG A 39 0.71 -26.06 19.17
CA ARG A 39 -0.27 -25.17 18.52
C ARG A 39 -1.52 -25.92 18.05
N THR A 40 -2.09 -26.72 18.94
CA THR A 40 -3.28 -27.54 18.66
C THR A 40 -4.52 -26.67 18.42
N PRO A 41 -5.59 -27.22 17.82
CA PRO A 41 -6.90 -26.57 17.77
C PRO A 41 -7.43 -26.15 19.15
N PHE A 42 -7.29 -26.98 20.18
CA PHE A 42 -7.68 -26.64 21.56
C PHE A 42 -6.87 -25.48 22.15
N TRP A 43 -5.56 -25.45 21.87
CA TRP A 43 -4.72 -24.30 22.23
C TRP A 43 -5.23 -23.01 21.58
N ALA A 44 -5.52 -23.06 20.28
CA ALA A 44 -6.03 -21.90 19.54
C ALA A 44 -7.41 -21.45 20.04
N GLU A 45 -8.30 -22.39 20.36
CA GLU A 45 -9.62 -22.11 20.95
C GLU A 45 -9.50 -21.29 22.24
N SER A 46 -8.56 -21.64 23.13
CA SER A 46 -8.34 -20.89 24.38
C SER A 46 -7.91 -19.43 24.15
N ILE A 47 -7.36 -19.11 22.96
CA ILE A 47 -6.85 -17.77 22.62
C ILE A 47 -7.88 -16.95 21.87
N CYS A 48 -8.52 -17.53 20.85
CA CYS A 48 -9.40 -16.79 19.93
C CYS A 48 -10.89 -17.06 20.15
N GLY A 49 -11.26 -18.02 20.99
CA GLY A 49 -12.65 -18.40 21.26
C GLY A 49 -13.35 -19.18 20.15
N VAL A 50 -12.67 -19.50 19.04
CA VAL A 50 -13.22 -20.35 17.98
C VAL A 50 -13.11 -21.82 18.40
N PRO A 51 -14.21 -22.60 18.43
CA PRO A 51 -14.17 -23.99 18.88
C PRO A 51 -13.14 -24.84 18.12
N ALA A 52 -12.39 -25.70 18.82
CA ALA A 52 -11.36 -26.55 18.24
C ALA A 52 -11.89 -27.39 17.06
N VAL A 53 -13.08 -27.96 17.21
CA VAL A 53 -13.76 -28.72 16.15
C VAL A 53 -14.00 -27.89 14.88
N THR A 54 -14.25 -26.59 15.02
CA THR A 54 -14.40 -25.68 13.88
C THR A 54 -13.06 -25.42 13.21
N ILE A 55 -11.99 -25.21 13.98
CA ILE A 55 -10.64 -25.01 13.46
C ILE A 55 -10.15 -26.26 12.71
N GLU A 56 -10.44 -27.46 13.22
CA GLU A 56 -10.12 -28.73 12.57
C GLU A 56 -10.89 -28.91 11.27
N ARG A 57 -12.21 -28.73 11.32
CA ARG A 57 -13.08 -28.83 10.14
C ARG A 57 -12.61 -27.88 9.04
N LEU A 58 -12.40 -26.61 9.36
CA LEU A 58 -11.92 -25.62 8.40
C LEU A 58 -10.55 -25.99 7.83
N ALA A 59 -9.63 -26.55 8.62
CA ALA A 59 -8.33 -26.98 8.11
C ALA A 59 -8.47 -28.10 7.07
N ARG A 60 -9.31 -29.11 7.34
CA ARG A 60 -9.54 -30.23 6.42
C ARG A 60 -10.28 -29.78 5.16
N GLU A 61 -11.32 -28.94 5.30
CA GLU A 61 -12.04 -28.35 4.16
C GLU A 61 -11.12 -27.48 3.30
N PHE A 62 -10.23 -26.69 3.92
CA PHE A 62 -9.27 -25.85 3.21
C PHE A 62 -8.28 -26.69 2.38
N ALA A 63 -7.77 -27.80 2.93
CA ALA A 63 -6.93 -28.73 2.17
C ALA A 63 -7.68 -29.44 1.06
N ALA A 64 -8.93 -29.87 1.31
CA ALA A 64 -9.74 -30.57 0.32
C ALA A 64 -10.12 -29.68 -0.88
N ALA A 65 -10.24 -28.37 -0.65
CA ALA A 65 -10.52 -27.38 -1.69
C ALA A 65 -9.25 -26.88 -2.43
N ALA A 66 -8.06 -27.29 -1.99
CA ALA A 66 -6.81 -26.88 -2.61
C ALA A 66 -6.69 -27.37 -4.07
N PRO A 67 -6.04 -26.59 -4.97
CA PRO A 67 -5.42 -25.30 -4.72
C PRO A 67 -6.38 -24.09 -4.87
N ALA A 68 -7.68 -24.34 -5.09
CA ALA A 68 -8.70 -23.32 -5.33
C ALA A 68 -9.23 -22.64 -4.04
N ALA A 69 -8.47 -22.74 -2.94
CA ALA A 69 -8.77 -22.10 -1.67
C ALA A 69 -7.58 -21.26 -1.22
N ALA A 70 -7.87 -20.04 -0.75
CA ALA A 70 -6.86 -19.08 -0.33
C ALA A 70 -7.31 -18.31 0.91
N ALA A 71 -6.33 -17.93 1.74
CA ALA A 71 -6.52 -16.99 2.83
C ALA A 71 -5.68 -15.74 2.57
N LEU A 72 -6.29 -14.56 2.66
CA LEU A 72 -5.61 -13.29 2.41
C LEU A 72 -5.45 -12.48 3.71
N SER A 73 -4.39 -11.69 3.78
CA SER A 73 -4.11 -10.77 4.88
C SER A 73 -4.16 -9.34 4.36
N TRP A 74 -4.96 -8.48 4.98
CA TRP A 74 -5.04 -7.05 4.68
C TRP A 74 -5.34 -6.23 5.95
N THR A 75 -5.73 -4.96 5.79
CA THR A 75 -5.85 -3.91 6.82
C THR A 75 -6.26 -4.40 8.20
N GLY A 76 -7.30 -5.22 8.37
CA GLY A 76 -7.68 -5.75 9.69
C GLY A 76 -6.58 -6.54 10.40
N VAL A 77 -6.22 -7.72 9.88
CA VAL A 77 -5.21 -8.60 10.49
C VAL A 77 -3.78 -8.03 10.36
N ALA A 78 -3.56 -7.11 9.41
CA ALA A 78 -2.26 -6.47 9.18
C ALA A 78 -2.02 -5.22 10.05
N GLN A 79 -3.01 -4.71 10.79
CA GLN A 79 -2.91 -3.48 11.60
C GLN A 79 -3.08 -3.70 13.11
N VAL A 80 -2.72 -4.89 13.58
CA VAL A 80 -2.73 -5.27 15.01
C VAL A 80 -1.32 -5.57 15.54
N PRO A 81 -1.08 -5.56 16.86
CA PRO A 81 0.27 -5.76 17.42
C PRO A 81 0.97 -7.07 16.99
N ASN A 82 0.20 -8.13 16.71
CA ASN A 82 0.72 -9.42 16.24
C ASN A 82 0.65 -9.61 14.72
N ALA A 83 0.39 -8.54 13.95
CA ALA A 83 0.11 -8.57 12.52
C ALA A 83 1.19 -9.27 11.68
N MET A 84 2.46 -9.07 12.03
CA MET A 84 3.58 -9.70 11.31
C MET A 84 3.46 -11.23 11.36
N HIS A 85 3.27 -11.79 12.56
CA HIS A 85 3.15 -13.23 12.74
C HIS A 85 1.84 -13.78 12.19
N ALA A 86 0.73 -13.05 12.35
CA ALA A 86 -0.56 -13.44 11.79
C ALA A 86 -0.49 -13.50 10.25
N THR A 87 0.11 -12.50 9.62
CA THR A 87 0.30 -12.46 8.16
C THR A 87 1.22 -13.58 7.69
N GLN A 88 2.36 -13.81 8.38
CA GLN A 88 3.25 -14.94 8.07
C GLN A 88 2.53 -16.29 8.16
N ALA A 89 1.69 -16.48 9.19
CA ALA A 89 0.92 -17.70 9.37
C ALA A 89 -0.13 -17.89 8.26
N ILE A 90 -0.79 -16.82 7.81
CA ILE A 90 -1.72 -16.85 6.67
C ILE A 90 -0.99 -17.21 5.38
N GLN A 91 0.17 -16.60 5.10
CA GLN A 91 0.95 -16.96 3.90
C GLN A 91 1.48 -18.40 3.97
N ALA A 92 1.90 -18.86 5.15
CA ALA A 92 2.27 -20.25 5.35
C ALA A 92 1.10 -21.21 5.10
N LEU A 93 -0.14 -20.81 5.44
CA LEU A 93 -1.33 -21.62 5.16
C LEU A 93 -1.54 -21.82 3.65
N ASN A 94 -1.40 -20.76 2.85
CA ASN A 94 -1.46 -20.85 1.38
C ASN A 94 -0.32 -21.71 0.81
N ALA A 95 0.91 -21.55 1.33
CA ALA A 95 2.06 -22.35 0.91
C ALA A 95 1.88 -23.85 1.24
N LEU A 96 1.32 -24.17 2.41
CA LEU A 96 1.06 -25.55 2.83
C LEU A 96 0.11 -26.28 1.87
N VAL A 97 -0.78 -25.57 1.17
CA VAL A 97 -1.70 -26.19 0.21
C VAL A 97 -1.34 -25.91 -1.24
N GLY A 98 -0.15 -25.33 -1.50
CA GLY A 98 0.33 -25.04 -2.85
C GLY A 98 -0.56 -24.08 -3.63
N SER A 99 -1.28 -23.17 -2.97
CA SER A 99 -2.27 -22.32 -3.64
C SER A 99 -1.67 -21.08 -4.31
N PHE A 100 -0.40 -20.74 -4.07
CA PHE A 100 0.21 -19.57 -4.72
C PHE A 100 0.29 -19.76 -6.23
N ASP A 101 -0.20 -18.77 -6.96
CA ASP A 101 -0.24 -18.72 -8.43
C ASP A 101 -0.99 -19.90 -9.11
N ALA A 102 -1.76 -20.66 -8.34
CA ALA A 102 -2.64 -21.70 -8.85
C ALA A 102 -4.03 -21.13 -9.19
N PRO A 103 -4.81 -21.74 -10.10
CA PRO A 103 -6.18 -21.32 -10.39
C PRO A 103 -7.05 -21.28 -9.12
N GLY A 104 -7.58 -20.09 -8.78
CA GLY A 104 -8.38 -19.85 -7.57
C GLY A 104 -7.57 -19.49 -6.32
N GLY A 105 -6.24 -19.45 -6.41
CA GLY A 105 -5.34 -19.05 -5.34
C GLY A 105 -4.81 -17.62 -5.46
N PRO A 106 -3.95 -17.16 -4.52
CA PRO A 106 -3.36 -15.82 -4.59
C PRO A 106 -2.41 -15.71 -5.78
N SER A 107 -2.72 -14.81 -6.71
CA SER A 107 -1.90 -14.56 -7.90
C SER A 107 -0.58 -13.86 -7.54
N LEU A 108 0.50 -14.28 -8.19
CA LEU A 108 1.81 -13.63 -8.10
C LEU A 108 2.13 -12.79 -9.35
N ILE A 109 1.13 -12.47 -10.18
CA ILE A 109 1.33 -11.74 -11.45
C ILE A 109 2.06 -10.41 -11.23
N GLY A 110 2.98 -10.11 -12.14
CA GLY A 110 3.78 -8.89 -12.14
C GLY A 110 2.95 -7.66 -12.53
N LYS A 111 3.04 -6.60 -11.72
CA LYS A 111 2.32 -5.34 -11.93
C LYS A 111 2.81 -4.60 -13.17
N ARG A 112 1.88 -4.11 -14.00
CA ARG A 112 2.19 -3.06 -14.99
C ARG A 112 2.56 -1.79 -14.22
N LYS A 113 3.68 -1.17 -14.56
CA LYS A 113 4.16 0.05 -13.91
C LYS A 113 4.16 1.18 -14.91
N LEU A 114 3.69 2.34 -14.48
CA LEU A 114 3.91 3.58 -15.23
C LEU A 114 5.38 3.98 -15.16
N SER A 115 5.86 4.55 -16.26
CA SER A 115 7.17 5.18 -16.37
C SER A 115 7.19 6.54 -15.68
N SER A 116 8.37 7.14 -15.62
CA SER A 116 8.53 8.52 -15.14
C SER A 116 7.68 9.48 -15.97
N ALA A 117 7.05 10.46 -15.33
CA ALA A 117 6.35 11.52 -16.06
C ALA A 117 7.30 12.46 -16.81
N TRP A 118 8.62 12.38 -16.56
CA TRP A 118 9.62 13.09 -17.35
C TRP A 118 10.11 12.24 -18.51
N GLY A 119 9.94 12.74 -19.73
CA GLY A 119 10.51 12.16 -20.94
C GLY A 119 12.04 12.16 -20.95
N ASP A 120 12.63 11.49 -21.94
CA ASP A 120 14.09 11.25 -22.00
C ASP A 120 14.94 12.52 -22.07
N ASN A 121 14.44 13.55 -22.76
CA ASN A 121 15.15 14.82 -22.96
C ASN A 121 14.61 15.96 -22.07
N GLN A 122 13.75 15.64 -21.12
CA GLN A 122 13.19 16.64 -20.22
C GLN A 122 14.08 16.81 -18.98
N PRO A 123 14.36 18.06 -18.56
CA PRO A 123 15.13 18.33 -17.34
C PRO A 123 14.44 17.70 -16.12
N LYS A 124 15.21 16.92 -15.35
CA LYS A 124 14.76 16.28 -14.11
C LYS A 124 15.43 16.96 -12.92
N PRO A 125 14.74 17.09 -11.77
CA PRO A 125 15.38 17.64 -10.58
C PRO A 125 16.57 16.76 -10.18
N PRO A 126 17.71 17.36 -9.76
CA PRO A 126 18.88 16.60 -9.38
C PRO A 126 18.60 15.75 -8.15
N ASN A 127 19.01 14.47 -8.18
CA ASN A 127 18.86 13.54 -7.05
C ASN A 127 20.11 13.57 -6.15
N ASN A 128 20.51 14.76 -5.72
CA ASN A 128 21.78 15.00 -4.99
C ASN A 128 21.59 15.51 -3.56
N THR A 129 20.36 15.68 -3.08
CA THR A 129 20.11 16.15 -1.71
C THR A 129 20.48 15.08 -0.69
N GLU A 130 21.23 15.47 0.34
CA GLU A 130 21.48 14.62 1.50
C GLU A 130 20.14 14.21 2.10
N LYS A 131 19.85 12.90 2.11
CA LYS A 131 18.58 12.40 2.61
C LYS A 131 18.59 12.47 4.12
N PHE A 132 17.90 13.46 4.68
CA PHE A 132 17.62 13.51 6.11
C PHE A 132 16.86 12.24 6.53
N LYS A 133 17.53 11.34 7.23
CA LYS A 133 16.92 10.10 7.69
C LYS A 133 16.15 10.37 8.97
N LEU A 134 14.83 10.40 8.84
CA LEU A 134 13.95 10.28 9.99
C LEU A 134 14.01 8.86 10.58
N ASN A 135 13.25 8.65 11.67
CA ASN A 135 13.16 7.34 12.31
C ASN A 135 12.68 6.29 11.31
N SER A 136 13.52 5.30 11.02
CA SER A 136 13.23 4.18 10.12
C SER A 136 13.23 2.86 10.90
N SER A 137 12.50 1.86 10.41
CA SER A 137 12.52 0.50 10.97
C SER A 137 13.21 -0.47 10.03
N LYS A 138 13.60 -1.64 10.53
CA LYS A 138 14.17 -2.70 9.68
C LYS A 138 13.21 -3.20 8.59
N LEU A 139 11.90 -3.14 8.85
CA LEU A 139 10.85 -3.66 7.98
C LEU A 139 10.33 -2.62 6.97
N TRP A 140 10.52 -1.33 7.25
CA TRP A 140 9.94 -0.27 6.43
C TRP A 140 10.95 0.84 6.14
N LYS A 141 11.15 1.09 4.84
CA LYS A 141 11.98 2.18 4.35
C LYS A 141 11.15 3.46 4.29
N GLY A 142 11.30 4.30 5.31
CA GLY A 142 10.65 5.61 5.37
C GLY A 142 10.51 6.11 6.80
N TRP A 143 9.84 7.25 6.94
CA TRP A 143 9.49 7.86 8.22
C TRP A 143 8.20 7.30 8.86
N ILE A 144 8.30 6.78 10.08
CA ILE A 144 7.17 6.13 10.75
C ILE A 144 6.23 7.19 11.36
N PRO A 145 4.95 7.28 10.96
CA PRO A 145 4.02 8.33 11.42
C PRO A 145 3.80 8.38 12.93
N ALA A 146 3.98 7.26 13.64
CA ALA A 146 3.87 7.20 15.10
C ALA A 146 4.91 8.07 15.85
N TYR A 147 5.99 8.51 15.17
CA TYR A 147 6.97 9.43 15.76
C TYR A 147 6.68 10.90 15.48
N PHE A 148 5.55 11.25 14.84
CA PHE A 148 5.30 12.62 14.40
C PHE A 148 5.36 13.67 15.49
N GLU A 149 4.60 13.50 16.57
CA GLU A 149 4.63 14.44 17.68
C GLU A 149 6.04 14.59 18.26
N LYS A 150 6.77 13.48 18.41
CA LYS A 150 8.15 13.49 18.90
C LYS A 150 9.11 14.23 17.96
N ASP A 151 9.00 13.98 16.65
CA ASP A 151 9.89 14.59 15.66
C ASP A 151 9.59 16.09 15.48
N VAL A 152 8.33 16.53 15.63
CA VAL A 152 7.97 17.96 15.68
C VAL A 152 8.50 18.62 16.95
N GLN A 153 8.26 18.03 18.13
CA GLN A 153 8.76 18.56 19.41
C GLN A 153 10.29 18.66 19.46
N ALA A 154 10.99 17.74 18.79
CA ALA A 154 12.45 17.76 18.67
C ALA A 154 12.96 18.76 17.61
N GLY A 155 12.07 19.49 16.93
CA GLY A 155 12.41 20.43 15.85
C GLY A 155 12.96 19.76 14.59
N ARG A 156 12.81 18.43 14.45
CA ARG A 156 13.24 17.67 13.27
C ARG A 156 12.27 17.79 12.11
N LEU A 157 11.00 18.01 12.42
CA LEU A 157 9.94 18.31 11.47
C LEU A 157 9.34 19.67 11.81
N LYS A 158 9.49 20.62 10.89
CA LYS A 158 9.03 22.00 11.06
C LYS A 158 7.87 22.35 10.13
N ALA A 159 7.76 21.65 9.00
CA ALA A 159 6.72 21.90 8.03
C ALA A 159 6.10 20.59 7.52
N MET A 160 4.83 20.66 7.11
CA MET A 160 4.12 19.56 6.47
C MET A 160 3.43 20.01 5.19
N LEU A 161 3.61 19.25 4.11
CA LEU A 161 2.74 19.28 2.94
C LEU A 161 1.93 17.98 2.92
N CYS A 162 0.62 18.08 3.14
CA CYS A 162 -0.29 16.94 3.11
C CYS A 162 -1.05 16.93 1.79
N TYR A 163 -0.75 15.96 0.92
CA TYR A 163 -1.46 15.78 -0.35
C TYR A 163 -2.41 14.59 -0.26
N PHE A 164 -3.70 14.83 -0.51
CA PHE A 164 -4.77 13.83 -0.58
C PHE A 164 -4.75 12.84 0.61
N GLY A 165 -4.72 13.37 1.82
CA GLY A 165 -4.53 12.58 3.03
C GLY A 165 -5.21 13.19 4.25
N ASN A 166 -5.64 12.33 5.17
CA ASN A 166 -6.21 12.73 6.46
C ASN A 166 -5.48 12.05 7.63
N PRO A 167 -4.18 12.33 7.84
CA PRO A 167 -3.37 11.72 8.90
C PRO A 167 -3.94 11.88 10.31
N VAL A 168 -4.76 12.91 10.57
CA VAL A 168 -5.50 13.05 11.84
C VAL A 168 -6.39 11.84 12.12
N MET A 169 -7.04 11.29 11.09
CA MET A 169 -7.94 10.13 11.20
C MET A 169 -7.31 8.80 10.79
N SER A 170 -6.29 8.82 9.92
CA SER A 170 -5.71 7.61 9.34
C SER A 170 -4.50 7.07 10.10
N ASN A 171 -3.94 7.82 11.06
CA ASN A 171 -2.82 7.39 11.88
C ASN A 171 -3.25 6.99 13.30
N SER A 172 -2.31 6.43 14.07
CA SER A 172 -2.59 5.67 15.29
C SER A 172 -3.19 6.47 16.45
N SER A 173 -3.02 7.79 16.49
CA SER A 173 -3.49 8.64 17.60
C SER A 173 -3.85 10.04 17.11
N GLU A 174 -5.15 10.30 17.01
CA GLU A 174 -5.69 11.61 16.63
C GLU A 174 -5.23 12.74 17.57
N PRO A 175 -5.29 12.62 18.91
CA PRO A 175 -4.82 13.68 19.81
C PRO A 175 -3.32 13.98 19.65
N SER A 176 -2.50 12.97 19.38
CA SER A 176 -1.06 13.14 19.14
C SER A 176 -0.80 13.86 17.82
N MET A 177 -1.54 13.47 16.76
CA MET A 177 -1.44 14.11 15.46
C MET A 177 -1.83 15.59 15.52
N ARG A 178 -2.94 15.92 16.19
CA ARG A 178 -3.38 17.33 16.34
C ARG A 178 -2.35 18.19 17.06
N ARG A 179 -1.88 17.77 18.24
CA ARG A 179 -0.86 18.51 18.99
C ARG A 179 0.43 18.71 18.19
N ALA A 180 0.81 17.73 17.39
CA ALA A 180 1.98 17.84 16.52
C ALA A 180 1.76 18.87 15.41
N MET A 181 0.59 18.84 14.75
CA MET A 181 0.25 19.82 13.71
C MET A 181 0.22 21.26 14.24
N GLU A 182 -0.35 21.48 15.43
CA GLU A 182 -0.39 22.79 16.10
C GLU A 182 1.00 23.38 16.42
N GLN A 183 2.05 22.54 16.45
CA GLN A 183 3.43 22.93 16.74
C GLN A 183 4.30 23.10 15.49
N LEU A 184 3.76 22.84 14.29
CA LEU A 184 4.50 23.07 13.05
C LEU A 184 4.72 24.58 12.83
N GLU A 185 5.84 24.93 12.22
CA GLU A 185 6.11 26.29 11.74
C GLU A 185 5.32 26.60 10.46
N PHE A 186 4.92 25.58 9.69
CA PHE A 186 4.11 25.71 8.49
C PHE A 186 3.40 24.41 8.12
N SER A 187 2.18 24.51 7.62
CA SER A 187 1.39 23.37 7.15
C SER A 187 0.55 23.74 5.94
N CYS A 188 0.55 22.87 4.94
CA CYS A 188 -0.23 23.05 3.72
C CYS A 188 -0.97 21.76 3.37
N ALA A 189 -2.25 21.86 3.05
CA ALA A 189 -3.04 20.77 2.50
C ALA A 189 -3.33 21.00 1.02
N ILE A 190 -3.09 19.97 0.20
CA ILE A 190 -3.57 19.87 -1.19
C ILE A 190 -4.65 18.79 -1.18
N ASP A 191 -5.91 19.18 -1.20
CA ASP A 191 -7.06 18.28 -1.11
C ASP A 191 -8.25 18.87 -1.87
N CYS A 192 -9.17 18.00 -2.29
CA CYS A 192 -10.46 18.40 -2.85
C CYS A 192 -11.54 18.58 -1.77
N PHE A 193 -11.26 18.16 -0.53
CA PHE A 193 -12.19 18.29 0.60
C PHE A 193 -11.56 18.94 1.84
N MET A 194 -12.41 19.61 2.62
CA MET A 194 -12.06 20.11 3.95
C MET A 194 -12.11 18.96 4.97
N SER A 195 -11.01 18.22 5.10
CA SER A 195 -10.87 17.13 6.07
C SER A 195 -10.44 17.63 7.46
N ASN A 196 -10.47 16.76 8.47
CA ASN A 196 -9.94 17.06 9.82
C ASN A 196 -8.45 17.48 9.81
N THR A 197 -7.68 17.02 8.82
CA THR A 197 -6.29 17.47 8.64
C THR A 197 -6.26 18.81 7.94
N THR A 198 -7.06 18.98 6.87
CA THR A 198 -7.13 20.21 6.09
C THR A 198 -7.54 21.41 6.95
N GLU A 199 -8.46 21.22 7.89
CA GLU A 199 -8.92 22.25 8.84
C GLU A 199 -7.81 22.78 9.75
N LEU A 200 -6.77 21.98 9.99
CA LEU A 200 -5.63 22.34 10.84
C LEU A 200 -4.47 22.96 10.07
N CYS A 201 -4.53 23.01 8.74
CA CYS A 201 -3.44 23.53 7.92
C CYS A 201 -3.49 25.07 7.79
N ASP A 202 -2.32 25.70 7.73
CA ASP A 202 -2.19 27.16 7.53
C ASP A 202 -2.64 27.58 6.12
N VAL A 203 -2.36 26.74 5.13
CA VAL A 203 -2.69 26.97 3.71
C VAL A 203 -3.43 25.77 3.15
N ILE A 204 -4.46 26.04 2.34
CA ILE A 204 -5.23 25.03 1.63
C ILE A 204 -5.19 25.38 0.15
N LEU A 205 -4.76 24.41 -0.66
CA LEU A 205 -4.75 24.51 -2.12
C LEU A 205 -5.80 23.52 -2.68
N PRO A 206 -6.89 23.99 -3.29
CA PRO A 206 -7.97 23.12 -3.75
C PRO A 206 -7.56 22.31 -4.99
N ASP A 207 -7.45 21.00 -4.82
CA ASP A 207 -7.24 20.07 -5.95
C ASP A 207 -8.58 19.73 -6.64
N CYS A 208 -8.50 19.36 -7.91
CA CYS A 208 -9.61 18.79 -8.66
C CYS A 208 -10.04 17.43 -8.09
N THR A 209 -11.34 17.12 -8.13
CA THR A 209 -11.78 15.73 -7.92
C THR A 209 -11.36 14.83 -9.08
N TYR A 210 -11.43 13.50 -8.90
CA TYR A 210 -11.08 12.54 -9.96
C TYR A 210 -11.97 12.65 -11.21
N LEU A 211 -13.13 13.32 -11.14
CA LEU A 211 -14.02 13.56 -12.29
C LEU A 211 -13.63 14.82 -13.08
N GLU A 212 -12.78 15.68 -12.52
CA GLU A 212 -12.40 16.99 -13.05
C GLU A 212 -11.01 16.99 -13.72
N GLN A 213 -10.27 15.88 -13.61
CA GLN A 213 -8.92 15.72 -14.14
C GLN A 213 -8.72 14.33 -14.76
N SER A 214 -7.91 14.26 -15.83
CA SER A 214 -7.57 12.99 -16.47
C SER A 214 -6.32 12.39 -15.83
N ARG A 215 -6.28 11.07 -15.62
CA ARG A 215 -5.08 10.37 -15.13
C ARG A 215 -4.96 8.97 -15.71
N VAL A 216 -3.74 8.58 -16.09
CA VAL A 216 -3.40 7.18 -16.33
C VAL A 216 -3.19 6.47 -15.00
N ILE A 217 -3.79 5.29 -14.85
CA ILE A 217 -3.82 4.53 -13.60
C ILE A 217 -3.35 3.11 -13.92
N SER A 218 -2.24 2.70 -13.31
CA SER A 218 -1.86 1.29 -13.24
C SER A 218 -2.60 0.62 -12.09
N ASP A 219 -3.35 -0.45 -12.35
CA ASP A 219 -3.94 -1.25 -11.27
C ASP A 219 -2.85 -1.88 -10.41
N TRP A 220 -3.11 -1.90 -9.10
CA TRP A 220 -2.16 -2.37 -8.11
C TRP A 220 -2.67 -3.60 -7.34
N MET A 221 -3.91 -4.04 -7.57
CA MET A 221 -4.61 -4.98 -6.68
C MET A 221 -4.85 -6.36 -7.26
N TYR A 222 -5.39 -6.50 -8.48
CA TYR A 222 -6.00 -7.77 -8.90
C TYR A 222 -5.63 -8.20 -10.30
N GLU A 223 -5.48 -7.26 -11.23
CA GLU A 223 -5.08 -7.54 -12.60
C GLU A 223 -4.07 -6.51 -13.05
N SER A 224 -3.04 -6.93 -13.77
CA SER A 224 -2.01 -6.00 -14.21
C SER A 224 -2.44 -5.29 -15.49
N PHE A 225 -3.35 -4.32 -15.36
CA PHE A 225 -3.80 -3.46 -16.46
C PHE A 225 -3.50 -1.98 -16.20
N ILE A 226 -3.54 -1.22 -17.28
CA ILE A 226 -3.48 0.25 -17.28
C ILE A 226 -4.83 0.75 -17.75
N SER A 227 -5.36 1.75 -17.06
CA SER A 227 -6.63 2.39 -17.36
C SER A 227 -6.46 3.91 -17.42
N LEU A 228 -7.45 4.58 -18.04
CA LEU A 228 -7.53 6.03 -18.09
C LEU A 228 -8.77 6.46 -17.31
N GLY A 229 -8.56 7.21 -16.23
CA GLY A 229 -9.63 8.02 -15.66
C GLY A 229 -9.76 9.27 -16.51
N GLN A 230 -10.78 9.34 -17.36
CA GLN A 230 -11.01 10.51 -18.22
C GLN A 230 -11.75 11.60 -17.46
N LYS A 231 -11.27 12.84 -17.61
CA LYS A 231 -11.98 14.04 -17.17
C LYS A 231 -13.40 14.09 -17.73
N ALA A 232 -14.38 14.04 -16.85
CA ALA A 232 -15.80 14.06 -17.19
C ALA A 232 -16.37 15.49 -17.24
N ILE A 233 -15.88 16.38 -16.38
CA ILE A 233 -16.30 17.78 -16.31
C ILE A 233 -15.08 18.71 -16.20
N ALA A 234 -15.27 19.99 -16.49
CA ALA A 234 -14.24 21.00 -16.20
C ALA A 234 -14.03 21.15 -14.68
N PRO A 235 -12.81 21.53 -14.21
CA PRO A 235 -12.57 21.92 -12.83
C PRO A 235 -13.61 22.91 -12.34
N MET A 236 -14.17 22.65 -11.17
CA MET A 236 -15.18 23.52 -10.59
C MET A 236 -14.55 24.60 -9.71
N TYR A 237 -15.13 25.80 -9.75
CA TYR A 237 -14.67 26.95 -8.97
C TYR A 237 -13.23 27.36 -9.33
N ASP A 238 -12.34 27.53 -8.36
CA ASP A 238 -10.91 27.80 -8.57
C ASP A 238 -10.05 26.57 -8.19
N SER A 239 -10.60 25.37 -8.33
CA SER A 239 -9.81 24.13 -8.19
C SER A 239 -8.85 23.97 -9.36
N ARG A 240 -7.71 23.33 -9.10
CA ARG A 240 -6.68 23.06 -10.11
C ARG A 240 -6.18 21.64 -9.94
N SER A 241 -5.78 20.99 -11.03
CA SER A 241 -5.17 19.67 -10.93
C SER A 241 -3.89 19.72 -10.10
N VAL A 242 -3.56 18.61 -9.46
CA VAL A 242 -2.30 18.46 -8.73
C VAL A 242 -1.07 18.80 -9.59
N VAL A 243 -1.10 18.49 -10.90
CA VAL A 243 -0.03 18.82 -11.85
C VAL A 243 0.11 20.34 -11.96
N ALA A 244 -1.01 21.05 -12.19
CA ALA A 244 -1.01 22.51 -12.27
C ALA A 244 -0.57 23.17 -10.94
N ILE A 245 -1.00 22.62 -9.80
CA ILE A 245 -0.60 23.12 -8.46
C ILE A 245 0.91 22.99 -8.28
N PHE A 246 1.49 21.80 -8.50
CA PHE A 246 2.94 21.61 -8.32
C PHE A 246 3.77 22.38 -9.35
N THR A 247 3.35 22.49 -10.61
CA THR A 247 4.02 23.33 -11.60
C THR A 247 4.05 24.79 -11.16
N GLY A 248 2.91 25.33 -10.71
CA GLY A 248 2.83 26.72 -10.23
C GLY A 248 3.64 27.00 -8.97
N LEU A 249 3.76 26.00 -8.07
CA LEU A 249 4.65 26.08 -6.90
C LEU A 249 6.12 26.05 -7.33
N ALA A 250 6.49 25.14 -8.24
CA ALA A 250 7.85 25.00 -8.74
C ALA A 250 8.34 26.30 -9.41
N GLU A 251 7.51 26.92 -10.25
CA GLU A 251 7.81 28.22 -10.87
C GLU A 251 8.14 29.30 -9.84
N ARG A 252 7.30 29.43 -8.80
CA ARG A 252 7.47 30.44 -7.74
C ARG A 252 8.71 30.20 -6.87
N LEU A 253 9.11 28.93 -6.74
CA LEU A 253 10.29 28.53 -5.98
C LEU A 253 11.57 28.51 -6.82
N GLY A 254 11.50 28.85 -8.12
CA GLY A 254 12.66 28.85 -9.02
C GLY A 254 13.05 27.47 -9.56
N PHE A 255 12.17 26.48 -9.46
CA PHE A 255 12.35 25.10 -9.95
C PHE A 255 11.50 24.79 -11.19
N GLY A 256 10.88 25.81 -11.80
CA GLY A 256 9.97 25.64 -12.94
C GLY A 256 10.59 24.92 -14.13
N GLU A 257 11.92 25.04 -14.33
CA GLU A 257 12.63 24.31 -15.38
C GLU A 257 12.44 22.79 -15.27
N TYR A 258 12.27 22.24 -14.06
CA TYR A 258 12.08 20.81 -13.82
C TYR A 258 10.64 20.34 -13.99
N PHE A 259 9.73 21.23 -14.38
CA PHE A 259 8.31 20.93 -14.64
C PHE A 259 7.98 21.33 -16.10
N PRO A 260 8.63 20.69 -17.10
CA PRO A 260 8.67 21.21 -18.47
C PRO A 260 7.44 20.88 -19.32
N TRP A 261 6.47 20.16 -18.76
CA TRP A 261 5.30 19.68 -19.49
C TRP A 261 4.44 20.84 -19.99
N GLN A 262 4.12 20.83 -21.28
CA GLN A 262 3.27 21.83 -21.92
C GLN A 262 1.78 21.53 -21.70
N SER A 263 1.44 20.28 -21.36
CA SER A 263 0.09 19.84 -21.04
C SER A 263 0.08 18.64 -20.09
N GLU A 264 -1.07 18.39 -19.44
CA GLU A 264 -1.29 17.17 -18.67
C GLU A 264 -1.30 15.91 -19.56
N GLU A 265 -1.64 16.05 -20.85
CA GLU A 265 -1.56 14.96 -21.82
C GLU A 265 -0.10 14.56 -22.10
N GLU A 266 0.82 15.51 -22.20
CA GLU A 266 2.26 15.22 -22.31
C GLU A 266 2.76 14.49 -21.06
N TYR A 267 2.35 14.96 -19.87
CA TYR A 267 2.66 14.31 -18.59
C TYR A 267 2.22 12.83 -18.60
N MET A 268 0.98 12.55 -18.98
CA MET A 268 0.44 11.18 -19.04
C MET A 268 1.09 10.34 -20.15
N THR A 269 1.37 10.94 -21.31
CA THR A 269 2.04 10.26 -22.43
C THR A 269 3.43 9.78 -22.02
N ASN A 270 4.19 10.60 -21.29
CA ASN A 270 5.50 10.20 -20.76
C ASN A 270 5.39 9.01 -19.80
N GLN A 271 4.35 8.97 -18.96
CA GLN A 271 4.12 7.84 -18.05
C GLN A 271 3.80 6.51 -18.78
N LEU A 272 3.31 6.58 -20.02
CA LEU A 272 3.05 5.41 -20.86
C LEU A 272 4.29 4.98 -21.68
N CYS A 273 5.43 5.65 -21.54
CA CYS A 273 6.65 5.25 -22.22
C CYS A 273 7.01 3.79 -21.89
N GLY A 274 7.21 2.96 -22.92
CA GLY A 274 7.51 1.53 -22.79
C GLY A 274 6.29 0.63 -22.56
N GLN A 275 5.07 1.17 -22.56
CA GLN A 275 3.84 0.37 -22.55
C GLN A 275 3.42 -0.03 -23.97
N GLU A 276 2.61 -1.08 -24.07
CA GLU A 276 2.06 -1.60 -25.32
C GLU A 276 0.85 -0.80 -25.82
N ILE A 277 0.45 0.26 -25.09
CA ILE A 277 -0.71 1.09 -25.38
C ILE A 277 -0.34 2.58 -25.27
N THR A 278 -0.85 3.36 -26.21
CA THR A 278 -0.71 4.82 -26.25
C THR A 278 -1.85 5.53 -25.50
N LEU A 279 -1.69 6.83 -25.23
CA LEU A 279 -2.74 7.62 -24.60
C LEU A 279 -3.99 7.74 -25.50
N ASP A 280 -3.81 7.92 -26.81
CA ASP A 280 -4.91 8.00 -27.78
C ASP A 280 -5.70 6.68 -27.84
N GLU A 281 -5.00 5.54 -27.86
CA GLU A 281 -5.66 4.23 -27.80
C GLU A 281 -6.42 4.01 -26.49
N LEU A 282 -5.92 4.55 -25.37
CA LEU A 282 -6.66 4.51 -24.10
C LEU A 282 -7.94 5.34 -24.16
N TYR A 283 -7.92 6.52 -24.80
CA TYR A 283 -9.12 7.32 -25.02
C TYR A 283 -10.14 6.60 -25.92
N GLU A 284 -9.68 5.90 -26.96
CA GLU A 284 -10.56 5.13 -27.85
C GLU A 284 -11.15 3.87 -27.20
N LYS A 285 -10.37 3.19 -26.35
CA LYS A 285 -10.76 1.93 -25.70
C LYS A 285 -11.47 2.13 -24.36
N ALA A 286 -11.39 3.30 -23.75
CA ALA A 286 -12.10 3.61 -22.52
C ALA A 286 -13.62 3.58 -22.79
N ILE A 287 -14.25 2.46 -22.45
CA ILE A 287 -15.70 2.35 -22.40
C ILE A 287 -16.17 3.28 -21.27
N CYS A 288 -16.88 4.36 -21.62
CA CYS A 288 -17.57 5.23 -20.67
C CYS A 288 -18.59 4.47 -19.82
#